data_AF-A0A8D8RI87-F1
#
_entry.id   AF-A0A8D8RI87-F1
#
_cell.length_a   1.000
_cell.length_b   1.000
_cell.length_c   1.000
_cell.angle_alpha   90.00
_cell.angle_beta   90.00
_cell.angle_gamma   90.00
#
_symmetry.space_group_name_H-M   'P 1'
#
loop_
_entity.id
_entity.type
_entity.pdbx_description
1 polymer ?
#
loop_
_entity_poly.entity_id
_entity_poly.type
_entity_poly.pdbx_seq_one_letter_code
_entity_poly.pdbx_strand_id
1 'polypeptide(L)'
;MWFAALGTYHQNPWISSLAYRLLTHQPEVLALLDVANYPFKSKAPAFVRAVSYKYYYSPAATKTPQWWIRNRQEEYFPEFEANHQPLIAYLTQFGILKKRKPEYVEPRVKNALDALRKYSATLEPAHLLWSLFITGLAIIYLRGGSKQAAPSANNNQGTQGKKQQQQQGQGLSKNKSRKK
;
A
#
# COMPACT_ATOMS: atom_id res chain seq x y z
N MET A 1 -2.69 -2.45 17.48
CA MET A 1 -3.12 -2.78 18.86
C MET A 1 -2.49 -4.03 19.44
N TRP A 2 -1.99 -5.01 18.67
CA TRP A 2 -1.47 -6.28 19.23
C TRP A 2 -0.40 -6.11 20.33
N PHE A 3 0.53 -5.14 20.19
CA PHE A 3 1.51 -4.80 21.23
C PHE A 3 0.90 -4.44 22.61
N ALA A 4 -0.31 -3.88 22.65
CA ALA A 4 -0.97 -3.59 23.94
C ALA A 4 -1.27 -4.88 24.71
N ALA A 5 -1.66 -5.96 24.02
CA ALA A 5 -2.01 -7.24 24.62
C ALA A 5 -0.81 -8.06 25.15
N LEU A 6 0.42 -7.57 24.99
CA LEU A 6 1.64 -8.22 25.48
C LEU A 6 2.05 -7.77 26.90
N GLY A 7 1.38 -6.78 27.47
CA GLY A 7 1.72 -6.23 28.79
C GLY A 7 0.50 -5.59 29.46
N THR A 8 0.72 -4.75 30.46
CA THR A 8 -0.34 -3.98 31.13
C THR A 8 -0.41 -2.55 30.59
N TYR A 9 -1.50 -1.83 30.87
CA TYR A 9 -1.61 -0.41 30.45
C TYR A 9 -0.53 0.49 31.07
N HIS A 10 -0.04 0.16 32.27
CA HIS A 10 1.09 0.83 32.92
C HIS A 10 2.43 0.66 32.18
N GLN A 11 2.61 -0.43 31.45
CA GLN A 11 3.81 -0.67 30.64
C GLN A 11 3.70 -0.02 29.25
N ASN A 12 2.47 0.33 28.83
CA ASN A 12 2.13 0.84 27.50
C ASN A 12 1.58 2.27 27.57
N PRO A 13 2.34 3.30 28.02
CA PRO A 13 1.80 4.65 28.26
C PRO A 13 1.20 5.33 27.01
N TRP A 14 1.53 4.85 25.81
CA TRP A 14 0.88 5.27 24.57
C TRP A 14 -0.62 4.93 24.51
N ILE A 15 -1.09 3.85 25.16
CA ILE A 15 -2.51 3.49 25.19
C ILE A 15 -3.31 4.48 26.06
N SER A 16 -2.73 4.89 27.19
CA SER A 16 -3.28 5.92 28.07
C SER A 16 -3.33 7.27 27.34
N SER A 17 -2.31 7.60 26.54
CA SER A 17 -2.31 8.79 25.69
C SER A 17 -3.38 8.70 24.59
N LEU A 18 -3.59 7.53 23.99
CA LEU A 18 -4.65 7.34 23.00
C LEU A 18 -6.02 7.57 23.65
N ALA A 19 -6.30 6.92 24.78
CA ALA A 19 -7.56 7.08 25.51
C ALA A 19 -7.82 8.54 25.88
N TYR A 20 -6.82 9.25 26.44
CA TYR A 20 -6.92 10.68 26.73
C TYR A 20 -7.23 11.51 25.48
N ARG A 21 -6.55 11.27 24.35
CA ARG A 21 -6.78 12.03 23.11
C ARG A 21 -8.13 11.75 22.46
N LEU A 22 -8.72 10.57 22.70
CA LEU A 22 -10.12 10.27 22.33
C LEU A 22 -11.11 11.02 23.23
N LEU A 23 -10.87 11.03 24.55
CA LEU A 23 -11.65 11.80 25.54
C LEU A 23 -11.59 13.32 25.28
N THR A 24 -10.47 13.84 24.77
CA THR A 24 -10.35 15.25 24.34
C THR A 24 -10.76 15.51 22.88
N HIS A 25 -11.31 14.50 22.18
CA HIS A 25 -11.76 14.59 20.77
C HIS A 25 -10.70 15.15 19.80
N GLN A 26 -9.44 14.72 19.93
CA GLN A 26 -8.35 15.28 19.14
C GLN A 26 -8.47 14.89 17.65
N PRO A 27 -8.65 15.83 16.70
CA PRO A 27 -8.95 15.51 15.30
C PRO A 27 -7.80 14.79 14.60
N GLU A 28 -6.54 15.08 14.92
CA GLU A 28 -5.39 14.41 14.31
C GLU A 28 -5.28 12.93 14.73
N VAL A 29 -5.88 12.54 15.85
CA VAL A 29 -5.94 11.14 16.30
C VAL A 29 -7.17 10.44 15.74
N LEU A 30 -8.31 11.13 15.69
CA LEU A 30 -9.52 10.60 15.08
C LEU A 30 -9.31 10.28 13.59
N ALA A 31 -8.53 11.10 12.87
CA ALA A 31 -8.14 10.86 11.48
C ALA A 31 -7.23 9.63 11.27
N LEU A 32 -6.66 9.03 12.33
CA LEU A 32 -5.91 7.77 12.28
C LEU A 32 -6.79 6.54 12.57
N LEU A 33 -8.02 6.76 13.03
CA LEU A 33 -9.02 5.72 13.23
C LEU A 33 -9.98 5.66 12.02
N ASP A 34 -10.85 4.65 12.03
CA ASP A 34 -11.92 4.52 11.05
C ASP A 34 -12.98 5.64 11.26
N VAL A 35 -12.77 6.78 10.61
CA VAL A 35 -13.68 7.94 10.64
C VAL A 35 -15.07 7.61 10.06
N ALA A 36 -15.19 6.58 9.20
CA ALA A 36 -16.46 6.18 8.62
C ALA A 36 -17.34 5.47 9.66
N ASN A 37 -16.77 4.54 10.45
CA ASN A 37 -17.50 3.75 11.43
C ASN A 37 -17.38 4.25 12.89
N TYR A 38 -16.60 5.30 13.16
CA TYR A 38 -16.48 5.87 14.51
C TYR A 38 -17.81 6.51 14.98
N PRO A 39 -18.38 6.11 16.13
CA PRO A 39 -19.69 6.59 16.57
C PRO A 39 -19.66 8.02 17.17
N PHE A 40 -18.54 8.46 17.73
CA PHE A 40 -18.43 9.74 18.46
C PHE A 40 -17.97 10.89 17.55
N LYS A 41 -18.59 11.09 16.38
CA LYS A 41 -18.14 12.09 15.39
C LYS A 41 -18.34 13.53 15.82
N SER A 42 -19.45 13.84 16.50
CA SER A 42 -19.88 15.20 16.84
C SER A 42 -19.57 15.65 18.28
N LYS A 43 -19.36 14.71 19.20
CA LYS A 43 -19.10 14.99 20.62
C LYS A 43 -18.08 13.98 21.16
N ALA A 44 -17.21 14.45 22.05
CA ALA A 44 -16.30 13.59 22.80
C ALA A 44 -17.07 12.49 23.59
N PRO A 45 -16.54 11.25 23.67
CA PRO A 45 -17.01 10.27 24.64
C PRO A 45 -16.72 10.81 26.06
N ALA A 46 -17.68 10.63 26.99
CA ALA A 46 -17.48 11.03 28.39
C ALA A 46 -16.51 10.09 29.13
N PHE A 47 -16.56 8.80 28.77
CA PHE A 47 -15.82 7.72 29.39
C PHE A 47 -15.15 6.83 28.33
N VAL A 48 -13.96 6.32 28.63
CA VAL A 48 -13.26 5.31 27.82
C VAL A 48 -12.75 4.20 28.72
N ARG A 49 -13.04 2.95 28.33
CA ARG A 49 -12.51 1.71 28.92
C ARG A 49 -12.02 0.78 27.81
N ALA A 50 -11.15 -0.18 28.13
CA ALA A 50 -10.69 -1.18 27.17
C ALA A 50 -10.77 -2.61 27.74
N VAL A 51 -11.20 -3.55 26.91
CA VAL A 51 -11.40 -4.96 27.27
C VAL A 51 -10.56 -5.82 26.33
N SER A 52 -9.83 -6.78 26.89
CA SER A 52 -9.04 -7.74 26.12
C SER A 52 -9.92 -8.87 25.58
N TYR A 53 -9.69 -9.24 24.32
CA TYR A 53 -10.35 -10.37 23.66
C TYR A 53 -9.30 -11.30 23.06
N LYS A 54 -9.43 -12.60 23.28
CA LYS A 54 -8.71 -13.62 22.51
C LYS A 54 -9.54 -13.99 21.29
N TYR A 55 -8.87 -14.12 20.15
CA TYR A 55 -9.47 -14.50 18.88
C TYR A 55 -9.00 -15.91 18.53
N TYR A 56 -9.95 -16.76 18.16
CA TYR A 56 -9.72 -18.13 17.70
C TYR A 56 -10.26 -18.27 16.29
N TYR A 57 -9.58 -19.04 15.42
CA TYR A 57 -10.11 -19.36 14.10
C TYR A 57 -11.46 -20.06 14.24
N SER A 58 -12.43 -19.68 13.42
CA SER A 58 -13.70 -20.41 13.35
C SER A 58 -13.47 -21.83 12.84
N PRO A 59 -14.03 -22.88 13.47
CA PRO A 59 -13.94 -24.24 12.95
C PRO A 59 -14.47 -24.35 11.52
N ALA A 60 -13.81 -25.15 10.67
CA ALA A 60 -14.21 -25.32 9.27
C ALA A 60 -15.64 -25.89 9.09
N ALA A 61 -16.20 -26.54 10.11
CA ALA A 61 -17.57 -27.03 10.13
C ALA A 61 -18.63 -25.93 10.39
N THR A 62 -18.22 -24.72 10.79
CA THR A 62 -19.15 -23.64 11.13
C THR A 62 -19.62 -22.91 9.87
N LYS A 63 -20.91 -23.02 9.52
CA LYS A 63 -21.52 -22.36 8.34
C LYS A 63 -21.62 -20.82 8.44
N THR A 64 -21.00 -20.18 9.43
CA THR A 64 -21.03 -18.72 9.58
C THR A 64 -19.96 -18.06 8.70
N PRO A 65 -20.24 -16.92 8.05
CA PRO A 65 -19.25 -16.18 7.27
C PRO A 65 -18.15 -15.52 8.12
N GLN A 66 -18.22 -15.64 9.46
CA GLN A 66 -17.24 -15.08 10.37
C GLN A 66 -16.02 -16.01 10.51
N TRP A 67 -14.86 -15.51 10.09
CA TRP A 67 -13.55 -16.17 10.10
C TRP A 67 -12.89 -16.31 11.49
N TRP A 68 -13.34 -15.55 12.50
CA TRP A 68 -12.89 -15.69 13.90
C TRP A 68 -14.03 -15.69 14.91
N ILE A 69 -13.82 -16.40 16.01
CA ILE A 69 -14.59 -16.33 17.24
C ILE A 69 -13.82 -15.47 18.25
N ARG A 70 -14.49 -14.46 18.83
CA ARG A 70 -13.93 -13.61 19.91
C ARG A 70 -14.38 -14.12 21.28
N ASN A 71 -13.46 -14.28 22.22
CA ASN A 71 -13.74 -14.59 23.62
C ASN A 71 -13.25 -13.44 24.51
N ARG A 72 -14.14 -12.88 25.35
CA ARG A 72 -13.79 -11.83 26.32
C ARG A 72 -12.85 -12.44 27.35
N GLN A 73 -11.76 -11.75 27.69
CA GLN A 73 -10.85 -12.19 28.74
C GLN A 73 -11.03 -11.31 29.96
N GLU A 74 -10.32 -10.19 29.99
CA GLU A 74 -10.19 -9.32 31.14
C GLU A 74 -10.38 -7.85 30.76
N GLU A 75 -10.56 -6.99 31.76
CA GLU A 75 -10.54 -5.55 31.58
C GLU A 75 -9.08 -5.09 31.52
N TYR A 76 -8.67 -4.55 30.37
CA TYR A 76 -7.29 -4.15 30.10
C TYR A 76 -7.01 -2.72 30.59
N PHE A 77 -8.02 -1.86 30.51
CA PHE A 77 -7.95 -0.46 30.92
C PHE A 77 -9.29 -0.13 31.59
N PRO A 78 -9.29 0.28 32.87
CA PRO A 78 -10.53 0.64 33.56
C PRO A 78 -11.18 1.87 32.92
N GLU A 79 -12.34 2.25 33.42
CA GLU A 79 -13.09 3.40 32.94
C GLU A 79 -12.43 4.71 33.39
N PHE A 80 -12.09 5.56 32.42
CA PHE A 80 -11.51 6.89 32.67
C PHE A 80 -12.32 8.01 32.01
N GLU A 81 -12.42 9.12 32.73
CA GLU A 81 -12.96 10.39 32.24
C GLU A 81 -11.87 11.33 31.70
N ALA A 82 -12.27 12.30 30.88
CA ALA A 82 -11.38 13.35 30.36
C ALA A 82 -10.66 14.16 31.47
N ASN A 83 -11.32 14.36 32.61
CA ASN A 83 -10.83 15.17 33.73
C ASN A 83 -10.12 14.34 34.83
N HIS A 84 -9.84 13.05 34.56
CA HIS A 84 -9.25 12.16 35.57
C HIS A 84 -7.81 12.56 35.92
N GLN A 85 -7.64 13.25 37.04
CA GLN A 85 -6.34 13.80 37.47
C GLN A 85 -5.19 12.78 37.51
N PRO A 86 -5.34 11.55 38.04
CA PRO A 86 -4.27 10.56 38.01
C PRO A 86 -3.83 10.17 36.58
N LEU A 87 -4.74 10.20 35.60
CA LEU A 87 -4.39 9.94 34.19
C LEU A 87 -3.58 11.09 33.60
N ILE A 88 -3.96 12.34 33.89
CA ILE A 88 -3.24 13.54 33.45
C ILE A 88 -1.85 13.60 34.10
N ALA A 89 -1.75 13.32 35.40
CA ALA A 89 -0.48 13.25 36.13
C ALA A 89 0.46 12.19 35.55
N TYR A 90 -0.05 10.96 35.32
CA TYR A 90 0.68 9.88 34.66
C TYR A 90 1.19 10.30 33.27
N LEU A 91 0.32 10.83 32.40
CA LEU A 91 0.72 11.25 31.05
C LEU A 91 1.68 12.46 31.04
N THR A 92 1.67 13.27 32.10
CA THR A 92 2.62 14.36 32.32
C THR A 92 3.98 13.84 32.78
N GLN A 93 4.02 12.83 33.65
CA GLN A 93 5.25 12.15 34.09
C GLN A 93 5.99 11.52 32.90
N PHE A 94 5.29 10.89 31.96
CA PHE A 94 5.88 10.37 30.72
C PHE A 94 6.15 11.45 29.65
N GLY A 95 5.87 12.73 29.92
CA GLY A 95 6.11 13.85 29.01
C GLY A 95 5.22 13.87 27.75
N ILE A 96 4.20 13.01 27.67
CA ILE A 96 3.41 12.81 26.43
C ILE A 96 2.46 13.97 26.14
N LEU A 97 1.99 14.67 27.18
CA LEU A 97 1.16 15.87 27.06
C LEU A 97 1.96 17.14 26.70
N LYS A 98 3.30 17.08 26.68
CA LYS A 98 4.15 18.22 26.34
C LYS A 98 3.93 18.60 24.87
N LYS A 99 3.13 19.64 24.63
CA LYS A 99 2.98 20.24 23.29
C LYS A 99 4.37 20.63 22.78
N ARG A 100 4.85 19.93 21.73
CA ARG A 100 6.06 20.35 21.03
C ARG A 100 5.82 21.74 20.45
N LYS A 101 6.73 22.67 20.72
CA LYS A 101 6.72 23.97 20.04
C LYS A 101 6.85 23.70 18.54
N PRO A 102 6.07 24.36 17.67
CA PRO A 102 6.29 24.24 16.24
C PRO A 102 7.69 24.77 15.93
N GLU A 103 8.52 23.91 15.37
CA GLU A 103 9.82 24.30 14.83
C GLU A 103 9.58 25.19 13.60
N TYR A 104 10.47 26.16 13.36
CA TYR A 104 10.32 27.03 12.21
C TYR A 104 10.62 26.24 10.92
N VAL A 105 9.62 26.10 10.06
CA VAL A 105 9.73 25.44 8.76
C VAL A 105 9.27 26.42 7.70
N GLU A 106 10.04 26.50 6.61
CA GLU A 106 9.74 27.34 5.44
C GLU A 106 8.28 27.16 4.97
N PRO A 107 7.45 28.23 4.92
CA PRO A 107 6.02 28.11 4.64
C PRO A 107 5.70 27.42 3.31
N ARG A 108 6.57 27.58 2.30
CA ARG A 108 6.42 26.91 1.00
C ARG A 108 6.55 25.39 1.11
N VAL A 109 7.54 24.91 1.88
CA VAL A 109 7.77 23.47 2.09
C VAL A 109 6.62 22.87 2.89
N LYS A 110 6.18 23.56 3.94
CA LYS A 110 5.01 23.15 4.73
C LYS A 110 3.76 23.02 3.84
N ASN A 111 3.43 24.05 3.06
CA ASN A 111 2.24 24.04 2.20
C ASN A 111 2.31 22.97 1.10
N ALA A 112 3.48 22.73 0.52
CA ALA A 112 3.68 21.66 -0.46
C ALA A 112 3.51 20.27 0.18
N LEU A 113 4.01 20.06 1.40
CA LEU A 113 3.85 18.80 2.14
C LEU A 113 2.41 18.58 2.60
N ASP A 114 1.72 19.61 3.07
CA ASP A 114 0.30 19.55 3.46
C ASP A 114 -0.59 19.26 2.23
N ALA A 115 -0.28 19.84 1.07
CA ALA A 115 -0.94 19.51 -0.19
C ALA A 115 -0.68 18.04 -0.59
N LEU A 116 0.57 17.59 -0.59
CA LEU A 116 0.94 16.21 -0.90
C LEU A 116 0.24 15.21 0.04
N ARG A 117 0.20 15.52 1.34
CA ARG A 117 -0.50 14.73 2.36
C ARG A 117 -1.99 14.62 2.03
N LYS A 118 -2.63 15.73 1.64
CA LYS A 118 -4.04 15.74 1.22
C LYS A 118 -4.27 14.82 0.01
N TYR A 119 -3.42 14.87 -1.02
CA TYR A 119 -3.51 13.95 -2.16
C TYR A 119 -3.32 12.48 -1.74
N SER A 120 -2.30 12.17 -0.95
CA SER A 120 -2.04 10.80 -0.49
C SER A 120 -3.16 10.21 0.36
N ALA A 121 -3.85 11.03 1.15
CA ALA A 121 -4.97 10.60 1.99
C ALA A 121 -6.29 10.45 1.23
N THR A 122 -6.37 10.95 -0.01
CA THR A 122 -7.58 10.88 -0.86
C THR A 122 -7.49 9.76 -1.89
N LEU A 123 -6.28 9.34 -2.28
CA LEU A 123 -6.08 8.24 -3.21
C LEU A 123 -6.27 6.89 -2.50
N GLU A 124 -7.41 6.25 -2.75
CA GLU A 124 -7.62 4.86 -2.36
C GLU A 124 -6.53 3.98 -2.98
N PRO A 125 -5.73 3.23 -2.18
CA PRO A 125 -4.50 2.57 -2.65
C PRO A 125 -4.70 1.62 -3.86
N ALA A 126 -5.90 1.07 -4.02
CA ALA A 126 -6.26 0.27 -5.19
C ALA A 126 -6.03 1.01 -6.52
N HIS A 127 -6.33 2.31 -6.60
CA HIS A 127 -6.17 3.10 -7.82
C HIS A 127 -4.71 3.24 -8.26
N LEU A 128 -3.76 3.26 -7.31
CA LEU A 128 -2.32 3.26 -7.62
C LEU A 128 -1.84 1.90 -8.15
N LEU A 129 -2.42 0.80 -7.65
CA LEU A 129 -2.13 -0.54 -8.16
C LEU A 129 -2.68 -0.72 -9.58
N TRP A 130 -3.91 -0.28 -9.84
CA TRP A 130 -4.51 -0.30 -11.17
C TRP A 130 -3.77 0.60 -12.16
N SER A 131 -3.35 1.80 -11.78
CA SER A 131 -2.60 2.69 -12.69
C SER A 131 -1.22 2.12 -13.04
N LEU A 132 -0.50 1.55 -12.06
CA LEU A 132 0.79 0.89 -12.29
C LEU A 132 0.64 -0.37 -13.16
N PHE A 133 -0.42 -1.15 -12.95
CA PHE A 133 -0.73 -2.33 -13.76
C PHE A 133 -1.07 -1.97 -15.22
N ILE A 134 -1.93 -0.97 -15.43
CA ILE A 134 -2.28 -0.45 -16.76
C ILE A 134 -1.05 0.13 -17.47
N THR A 135 -0.20 0.89 -16.76
CA THR A 135 1.05 1.43 -17.31
C THR A 135 2.01 0.31 -17.72
N GLY A 136 2.15 -0.73 -16.88
CA GLY A 136 2.95 -1.91 -17.21
C GLY A 136 2.44 -2.64 -18.46
N LEU A 137 1.12 -2.89 -18.55
CA LEU A 137 0.50 -3.50 -19.72
C LEU A 137 0.66 -2.63 -20.99
N ALA A 138 0.53 -1.31 -20.88
CA ALA A 138 0.72 -0.39 -22.00
C ALA A 138 2.16 -0.44 -22.56
N ILE A 139 3.17 -0.47 -21.68
CA ILE A 139 4.59 -0.61 -22.08
C ILE A 139 4.83 -1.97 -22.77
N ILE A 140 4.27 -3.05 -22.24
CA ILE A 140 4.35 -4.39 -22.85
C ILE A 140 3.69 -4.40 -24.23
N TYR A 141 2.51 -3.78 -24.37
CA TYR A 141 1.77 -3.70 -25.64
C TYR A 141 2.54 -2.90 -26.69
N LEU A 142 3.07 -1.71 -26.34
CA LEU A 142 3.90 -0.89 -27.23
C LEU A 142 5.21 -1.60 -27.65
N ARG A 143 5.82 -2.39 -26.76
CA ARG A 143 7.03 -3.17 -27.07
C ARG A 143 6.75 -4.46 -27.84
N GLY A 144 5.54 -5.04 -27.71
CA GLY A 144 5.09 -6.19 -28.49
C GLY A 144 4.54 -5.85 -29.88
N GLY A 145 4.00 -4.64 -30.05
CA GLY A 145 3.33 -4.20 -31.30
C GLY A 145 4.24 -3.62 -32.38
N SER A 146 5.52 -3.34 -32.08
CA SER A 146 6.44 -2.65 -33.00
C SER A 146 7.17 -3.58 -33.98
N LYS A 147 6.39 -4.32 -34.79
CA LYS A 147 6.85 -4.86 -36.09
C LYS A 147 6.20 -4.07 -37.23
N GLN A 148 6.65 -2.83 -37.42
CA GLN A 148 6.31 -2.07 -38.62
C GLN A 148 7.00 -2.70 -39.83
N ALA A 149 6.22 -3.22 -40.78
CA ALA A 149 6.73 -3.64 -42.08
C ALA A 149 7.16 -2.41 -42.88
N ALA A 150 8.38 -2.41 -43.40
CA ALA A 150 8.93 -1.29 -44.16
C ALA A 150 8.28 -1.18 -45.56
N PRO A 151 8.01 0.05 -46.06
CA PRO A 151 7.54 0.24 -47.43
C PRO A 151 8.68 0.00 -48.43
N SER A 152 8.51 -0.98 -49.32
CA SER A 152 9.45 -1.21 -50.43
C SER A 152 9.23 -0.18 -51.55
N ALA A 153 9.99 0.91 -51.51
CA ALA A 153 10.18 1.78 -52.66
C ALA A 153 11.39 1.29 -53.48
N ASN A 154 11.14 0.51 -54.54
CA ASN A 154 12.18 0.13 -55.49
C ASN A 154 11.99 0.91 -56.79
N ASN A 155 12.94 1.81 -57.08
CA ASN A 155 12.97 2.56 -58.32
C ASN A 155 14.43 2.69 -58.77
N ASN A 156 14.82 1.99 -59.84
CA ASN A 156 15.85 2.47 -60.76
C ASN A 156 15.84 1.73 -62.10
N GLN A 157 16.11 2.50 -63.14
CA GLN A 157 16.38 2.12 -64.52
C GLN A 157 17.72 1.33 -64.59
N GLY A 158 18.09 0.54 -65.61
CA GLY A 158 17.46 0.18 -66.89
C GLY A 158 18.49 -0.49 -67.83
N THR A 159 18.08 -0.84 -69.06
CA THR A 159 18.94 -1.00 -70.26
C THR A 159 19.73 -2.31 -70.51
N GLN A 160 19.12 -3.17 -71.36
CA GLN A 160 19.68 -3.91 -72.53
C GLN A 160 21.02 -4.69 -72.49
N GLY A 161 20.99 -5.94 -73.00
CA GLY A 161 21.77 -6.25 -74.24
C GLY A 161 22.78 -7.41 -74.30
N LYS A 162 22.33 -8.58 -74.78
CA LYS A 162 23.01 -9.56 -75.70
C LYS A 162 24.37 -10.25 -75.36
N LYS A 163 24.39 -11.56 -75.67
CA LYS A 163 25.53 -12.43 -76.11
C LYS A 163 26.62 -12.83 -75.07
N GLN A 164 27.41 -13.91 -75.21
CA GLN A 164 27.29 -15.26 -75.85
C GLN A 164 28.60 -16.06 -75.54
N GLN A 165 28.53 -17.37 -75.20
CA GLN A 165 29.68 -18.33 -75.16
C GLN A 165 30.84 -18.01 -74.13
N GLN A 166 31.76 -18.91 -73.71
CA GLN A 166 32.05 -20.32 -74.04
C GLN A 166 32.78 -21.09 -72.90
N GLN A 167 32.53 -22.41 -72.79
CA GLN A 167 33.39 -23.55 -72.36
C GLN A 167 34.56 -23.41 -71.35
N GLN A 168 34.59 -24.27 -70.31
CA GLN A 168 35.47 -25.47 -70.10
C GLN A 168 35.19 -26.02 -68.66
N GLY A 169 34.89 -27.31 -68.42
CA GLY A 169 35.84 -28.44 -68.22
C GLY A 169 36.52 -28.34 -66.82
N GLN A 170 36.56 -29.30 -65.89
CA GLN A 170 36.13 -30.73 -65.74
C GLN A 170 35.82 -30.96 -64.22
N GLY A 171 35.46 -32.11 -63.62
CA GLY A 171 35.17 -33.50 -64.04
C GLY A 171 35.31 -34.51 -62.87
N LEU A 172 34.42 -35.52 -62.75
CA LEU A 172 34.39 -36.59 -61.71
C LEU A 172 34.15 -36.11 -60.24
N SER A 173 33.60 -36.90 -59.30
CA SER A 173 33.24 -38.33 -59.29
C SER A 173 31.96 -38.63 -58.48
N LYS A 174 31.32 -39.77 -58.76
CA LYS A 174 30.27 -40.36 -57.91
C LYS A 174 30.91 -41.05 -56.70
N ASN A 175 30.27 -41.05 -55.53
CA ASN A 175 29.90 -42.33 -54.91
C ASN A 175 28.68 -42.27 -53.99
N LYS A 176 28.00 -43.40 -53.85
CA LYS A 176 26.70 -43.58 -53.21
C LYS A 176 26.71 -44.91 -52.44
N SER A 177 26.95 -44.87 -51.13
CA SER A 177 26.82 -46.02 -50.21
C SER A 177 27.09 -45.60 -48.76
N ARG A 178 26.65 -46.31 -47.71
CA ARG A 178 25.53 -47.25 -47.50
C ARG A 178 25.54 -47.58 -45.99
N LYS A 179 24.36 -47.79 -45.39
CA LYS A 179 24.10 -48.40 -44.06
C LYS A 179 25.31 -48.94 -43.27
N LYS A 180 25.42 -48.53 -42.01
CA LYS A 180 25.13 -49.43 -40.88
C LYS A 180 24.15 -48.73 -39.95
#